data_AF-A0A842KYW0-F1
#
_entry.id   AF-A0A842KYW0-F1
#
_cell.length_a   1.000
_cell.length_b   1.000
_cell.length_c   1.000
_cell.angle_alpha   90.00
_cell.angle_beta   90.00
_cell.angle_gamma   90.00
#
_symmetry.space_group_name_H-M   'P 1'
#
loop_
_entity.id
_entity.type
_entity.pdbx_description
1 polymer ?
#
loop_
_entity_poly.entity_id
_entity_poly.type
_entity_poly.pdbx_seq_one_letter_code
_entity_poly.pdbx_strand_id
1 'polypeptide(L)'
;MSGKKKSLPKLPSMSSEVVKTLTEEPNNRPKVKKETEKKMKTLYISVETDKLLRTLYAEGEGKQNEIFEKAIRLYWTLKEVLPEEEFRRLIKLVEKEEIEKIKQRLEFK
;
A
#
# COMPACT_ATOMS: atom_id res chain seq x y z
N MET A 1 -0.22 -74.18 -15.62
CA MET A 1 0.03 -73.86 -14.19
C MET A 1 -0.38 -72.42 -13.94
N SER A 2 -1.32 -72.18 -13.03
CA SER A 2 -1.97 -70.88 -12.77
C SER A 2 -1.04 -69.94 -11.99
N GLY A 3 -0.56 -68.86 -12.64
CA GLY A 3 0.23 -67.81 -12.00
C GLY A 3 -0.64 -66.81 -11.22
N LYS A 4 -0.64 -66.91 -9.89
CA LYS A 4 -1.25 -65.95 -8.95
C LYS A 4 -0.67 -64.54 -9.19
N LYS A 5 -1.49 -63.58 -9.63
CA LYS A 5 -1.15 -62.16 -9.64
C LYS A 5 -1.15 -61.65 -8.19
N LYS A 6 0.02 -61.29 -7.65
CA LYS A 6 0.15 -60.59 -6.36
C LYS A 6 -0.36 -59.15 -6.55
N SER A 7 -1.42 -58.77 -5.84
CA SER A 7 -1.91 -57.40 -5.80
C SER A 7 -0.97 -56.52 -4.98
N LEU A 8 -0.50 -55.41 -5.54
CA LEU A 8 0.25 -54.37 -4.83
C LEU A 8 -0.63 -53.71 -3.74
N PRO A 9 -0.05 -53.32 -2.59
CA PRO A 9 -0.79 -52.62 -1.55
C PRO A 9 -1.31 -51.28 -2.08
N LYS A 10 -2.60 -51.01 -1.84
CA LYS A 10 -3.21 -49.73 -2.24
C LYS A 10 -2.60 -48.62 -1.39
N LEU A 11 -1.92 -47.68 -2.02
CA LEU A 11 -1.47 -46.45 -1.38
C LEU A 11 -2.69 -45.69 -0.83
N PRO A 12 -2.57 -45.05 0.35
CA PRO A 12 -3.65 -44.24 0.89
C PRO A 12 -4.02 -43.15 -0.13
N SER A 13 -5.30 -43.11 -0.49
CA SER A 13 -5.89 -42.09 -1.36
C SER A 13 -5.63 -40.71 -0.75
N MET A 14 -4.66 -39.96 -1.28
CA MET A 14 -4.52 -38.55 -0.95
C MET A 14 -5.82 -37.84 -1.33
N SER A 15 -6.33 -36.96 -0.46
CA SER A 15 -7.58 -36.26 -0.72
C SER A 15 -7.47 -35.49 -2.04
N SER A 16 -8.57 -35.38 -2.77
CA SER A 16 -8.62 -34.65 -4.06
C SER A 16 -8.13 -33.20 -3.94
N GLU A 17 -8.18 -32.63 -2.74
CA GLU A 17 -7.63 -31.31 -2.43
C GLU A 17 -6.10 -31.28 -2.48
N VAL A 18 -5.42 -32.30 -1.93
CA VAL A 18 -3.95 -32.39 -1.96
C VAL A 18 -3.46 -32.60 -3.40
N VAL A 19 -4.17 -33.41 -4.18
CA VAL A 19 -3.85 -33.63 -5.60
C VAL A 19 -3.98 -32.31 -6.38
N LYS A 20 -5.07 -31.55 -6.17
CA LYS A 20 -5.27 -30.25 -6.82
C LYS A 20 -4.14 -29.27 -6.50
N THR A 21 -3.71 -29.19 -5.23
CA THR A 21 -2.61 -28.28 -4.83
C THR A 21 -1.25 -28.65 -5.43
N LEU A 22 -1.04 -29.90 -5.85
CA LEU A 22 0.21 -30.36 -6.46
C LEU A 22 0.20 -30.27 -8.00
N THR A 23 -0.99 -30.27 -8.62
CA THR A 23 -1.15 -30.19 -10.08
C THR A 23 -1.49 -28.79 -10.61
N GLU A 24 -1.87 -27.85 -9.74
CA GLU A 24 -2.09 -26.46 -10.16
C GLU A 24 -0.74 -25.76 -10.40
N GLU A 25 -0.42 -25.51 -11.67
CA GLU A 25 0.67 -24.62 -12.05
C GLU A 25 0.47 -23.25 -11.36
N PRO A 26 1.50 -22.66 -10.74
CA PRO A 26 1.38 -21.47 -9.88
C PRO A 26 0.97 -20.18 -10.62
N ASN A 27 0.58 -20.27 -11.89
CA ASN A 27 0.43 -19.13 -12.79
C ASN A 27 -1.01 -18.70 -13.08
N ASN A 28 -2.04 -19.43 -12.60
CA ASN A 28 -3.44 -19.10 -12.87
C ASN A 28 -4.23 -18.58 -11.66
N ARG A 29 -3.56 -17.87 -10.74
CA ARG A 29 -4.29 -16.88 -9.95
C ARG A 29 -4.44 -15.64 -10.83
N PRO A 30 -5.67 -15.15 -11.11
CA PRO A 30 -5.82 -13.82 -11.68
C PRO A 30 -5.30 -12.83 -10.63
N LYS A 31 -4.01 -12.50 -10.74
CA LYS A 31 -3.48 -11.29 -10.15
C LYS A 31 -4.21 -10.19 -10.89
N VAL A 32 -5.29 -9.68 -10.29
CA VAL A 32 -5.81 -8.36 -10.61
C VAL A 32 -4.72 -7.38 -10.18
N LYS A 33 -3.61 -7.35 -10.93
CA LYS A 33 -2.71 -6.21 -10.94
C LYS A 33 -3.55 -5.13 -11.61
N LYS A 34 -4.24 -4.32 -10.80
CA LYS A 34 -4.41 -2.93 -11.18
C LYS A 34 -2.98 -2.40 -11.30
N GLU A 35 -2.39 -2.53 -12.48
CA GLU A 35 -1.22 -1.75 -12.84
C GLU A 35 -1.71 -0.31 -12.80
N THR A 36 -1.60 0.31 -11.62
CA THR A 36 -1.80 1.75 -11.49
C THR A 36 -0.74 2.38 -12.37
N GLU A 37 -1.15 2.84 -13.55
CA GLU A 37 -0.27 3.50 -14.50
C GLU A 37 0.48 4.63 -13.79
N LYS A 38 1.79 4.48 -13.65
CA LYS A 38 2.64 5.51 -13.05
C LYS A 38 3.16 6.42 -14.14
N LYS A 39 3.05 7.74 -13.92
CA LYS A 39 3.62 8.77 -14.79
C LYS A 39 4.80 9.42 -14.10
N MET A 40 5.95 9.47 -14.78
CA MET A 40 7.12 10.19 -14.29
C MET A 40 6.88 11.70 -14.33
N LYS A 41 7.22 12.39 -13.25
CA LYS A 41 7.18 13.86 -13.15
C LYS A 41 8.42 14.33 -12.40
N THR A 42 8.99 15.45 -12.84
CA THR A 42 10.06 16.15 -12.13
C THR A 42 9.46 17.34 -11.40
N LEU A 43 9.76 17.51 -10.11
CA LEU A 43 9.27 18.60 -9.27
C LEU A 43 10.45 19.37 -8.71
N TYR A 44 10.31 20.70 -8.65
CA TYR A 44 11.20 21.56 -7.89
C TYR A 44 10.59 21.79 -6.51
N ILE A 45 11.35 21.52 -5.45
CA ILE A 45 10.94 21.71 -4.06
C ILE A 45 11.97 22.57 -3.33
N SER A 46 11.57 23.20 -2.22
CA SER A 46 12.51 23.98 -1.40
C SER A 46 13.53 23.06 -0.72
N VAL A 47 14.67 23.64 -0.33
CA VAL A 47 15.71 22.93 0.43
C VAL A 47 15.17 22.37 1.75
N GLU A 48 14.26 23.11 2.40
CA GLU A 48 13.60 22.68 3.63
C GLU A 48 12.69 21.48 3.40
N THR A 49 11.91 21.48 2.32
CA THR A 49 11.07 20.33 1.95
C THR A 49 11.91 19.11 1.59
N ASP A 50 13.06 19.27 0.92
CA ASP A 50 13.98 18.15 0.65
C ASP A 50 14.51 17.54 1.95
N LYS A 51 14.87 18.37 2.94
CA LYS A 51 15.27 17.88 4.27
C LYS A 51 14.17 17.07 4.93
N LEU A 52 12.92 17.56 4.95
CA LEU A 52 11.77 16.84 5.50
C LEU A 52 11.54 15.51 4.77
N LEU A 53 11.60 15.50 3.44
CA LEU A 53 11.43 14.28 2.64
C LEU A 53 12.50 13.24 2.97
N ARG A 54 13.76 13.66 3.16
CA ARG A 54 14.86 12.77 3.56
C ARG A 54 14.64 12.20 4.96
N THR A 55 14.15 13.01 5.90
CA THR A 55 13.81 12.55 7.25
C THR A 55 12.73 11.48 7.20
N LEU A 56 11.61 11.73 6.51
CA LEU A 56 10.52 10.75 6.35
C LEU A 56 11.02 9.45 5.70
N TYR A 57 11.87 9.57 4.68
CA TYR A 57 12.49 8.41 4.05
C TYR A 57 13.38 7.62 5.01
N ALA A 58 14.20 8.31 5.81
CA ALA A 58 15.09 7.69 6.80
C ALA A 58 14.31 6.99 7.93
N GLU A 59 13.14 7.51 8.29
CA GLU A 59 12.22 6.93 9.28
C GLU A 59 11.44 5.71 8.75
N GLY A 60 11.57 5.37 7.46
CA GLY A 60 10.97 4.18 6.87
C GLY A 60 9.51 4.35 6.41
N GLU A 61 9.03 5.58 6.24
CA GLU A 61 7.65 5.91 5.80
C GLU A 61 7.33 5.48 4.35
N GLY A 62 8.32 4.98 3.61
CA GLY A 62 8.21 4.42 2.27
C GLY A 62 9.21 5.04 1.29
N LYS A 63 9.06 4.72 0.00
CA LYS A 63 9.87 5.35 -1.06
C LYS A 63 9.46 6.82 -1.22
N GLN A 64 10.36 7.68 -1.70
CA GLN A 64 10.07 9.10 -1.95
C GLN A 64 8.78 9.31 -2.75
N ASN A 65 8.59 8.53 -3.83
CA ASN A 65 7.38 8.61 -4.67
C ASN A 65 6.11 8.28 -3.89
N GLU A 66 6.16 7.30 -2.98
CA GLU A 66 5.02 6.90 -2.15
C GLU A 66 4.68 7.98 -1.12
N ILE A 67 5.69 8.63 -0.54
CA ILE A 67 5.52 9.77 0.37
C ILE A 67 4.81 10.91 -0.36
N PHE A 68 5.25 11.27 -1.57
CA PHE A 68 4.58 12.28 -2.39
C PHE A 68 3.14 11.88 -2.76
N GLU A 69 2.91 10.64 -3.17
CA GLU A 69 1.56 10.15 -3.48
C GLU A 69 0.64 10.23 -2.25
N LYS A 70 1.11 9.84 -1.06
CA LYS A 70 0.38 9.95 0.21
C LYS A 70 0.09 11.42 0.55
N ALA A 71 1.08 12.30 0.46
CA ALA A 71 0.95 13.72 0.78
C ALA A 71 -0.09 14.42 -0.11
N ILE A 72 -0.05 14.17 -1.43
CA ILE A 72 -1.03 14.73 -2.37
C ILE A 72 -2.44 14.21 -2.07
N ARG A 73 -2.59 12.91 -1.79
CA ARG A 73 -3.88 12.32 -1.45
C ARG A 73 -4.43 12.89 -0.14
N LEU A 74 -3.58 13.07 0.88
CA LEU A 74 -3.98 13.67 2.15
C LEU A 74 -4.45 15.11 1.94
N TYR A 75 -3.68 15.93 1.21
CA TYR A 75 -4.05 17.30 0.88
C TYR A 75 -5.41 17.36 0.18
N TRP A 76 -5.61 16.52 -0.85
CA TRP A 76 -6.89 16.44 -1.56
C TRP A 76 -8.04 15.99 -0.67
N THR A 77 -7.82 14.96 0.15
CA THR A 77 -8.86 14.44 1.05
C THR A 77 -9.30 15.49 2.06
N LEU A 78 -8.34 16.20 2.68
CA LEU A 78 -8.65 17.28 3.62
C LEU A 78 -9.42 18.42 2.94
N LYS A 79 -9.11 18.73 1.69
CA LYS A 79 -9.85 19.74 0.91
C LYS A 79 -11.30 19.34 0.66
N GLU A 80 -11.57 18.07 0.41
CA GLU A 80 -12.92 17.56 0.15
C GLU A 80 -13.75 17.38 1.43
N VAL A 81 -13.10 17.01 2.54
CA VAL A 81 -13.79 16.70 3.80
C VAL A 81 -14.09 17.96 4.62
N LEU A 82 -13.19 18.96 4.60
CA LEU A 82 -13.35 20.17 5.39
C LEU A 82 -14.07 21.27 4.59
N PRO A 83 -14.90 22.10 5.25
CA PRO A 83 -15.41 23.32 4.63
C PRO A 83 -14.25 24.21 4.15
N GLU A 84 -14.46 24.95 3.06
CA GLU A 84 -13.40 25.71 2.39
C GLU A 84 -12.61 26.64 3.33
N GLU A 85 -13.32 27.38 4.19
CA GLU A 85 -12.67 28.26 5.16
C GLU A 85 -11.81 27.49 6.16
N GLU A 86 -12.27 26.32 6.60
CA GLU A 86 -11.58 25.50 7.59
C GLU A 86 -10.33 24.86 6.99
N PHE A 87 -10.43 24.37 5.76
CA PHE A 87 -9.29 23.88 5.00
C PHE A 87 -8.22 24.98 4.84
N ARG A 88 -8.62 26.18 4.38
CA ARG A 88 -7.69 27.31 4.24
C ARG A 88 -7.02 27.69 5.56
N ARG A 89 -7.77 27.66 6.67
CA ARG A 89 -7.19 27.90 8.01
C ARG A 89 -6.20 26.79 8.39
N LEU A 90 -6.52 25.53 8.13
CA LEU A 90 -5.62 24.40 8.40
C LEU A 90 -4.30 24.54 7.63
N ILE A 91 -4.34 24.88 6.34
CA ILE A 91 -3.13 25.09 5.54
C ILE A 91 -2.25 26.21 6.11
N LYS A 92 -2.85 27.34 6.55
CA LYS A 92 -2.10 28.43 7.20
C LYS A 92 -1.42 27.99 8.50
N LEU A 93 -2.01 27.05 9.24
CA LEU A 93 -1.37 26.51 10.45
C LEU A 93 -0.20 25.59 10.09
N VAL A 94 -0.32 24.80 9.02
CA VAL A 94 0.77 23.95 8.50
C VAL A 94 1.95 24.81 8.03
N GLU A 95 1.69 25.90 7.29
CA GLU A 95 2.74 26.84 6.84
C GLU A 95 3.50 27.52 7.99
N LYS A 96 2.85 27.69 9.15
CA LYS A 96 3.46 28.25 10.36
C LYS A 96 4.00 27.20 11.32
N GLU A 97 3.92 25.93 10.95
CA GLU A 97 4.33 24.79 11.78
C GLU A 97 3.65 24.80 13.17
N GLU A 98 2.41 25.28 13.27
CA GLU A 98 1.67 25.40 14.54
C GLU A 98 1.00 24.06 14.93
N ILE A 99 1.83 23.04 15.19
CA ILE A 99 1.44 21.63 15.40
C ILE A 99 0.32 21.46 16.44
N GLU A 100 0.39 22.16 17.57
CA GLU A 100 -0.62 22.02 18.63
C GLU A 100 -2.00 22.54 18.21
N LYS A 101 -2.05 23.62 17.41
CA LYS A 101 -3.33 24.10 16.88
C LYS A 101 -3.87 23.18 15.79
N ILE A 102 -3.00 22.53 15.03
CA ILE A 102 -3.39 21.50 14.06
C ILE A 102 -4.03 20.32 14.78
N LYS A 103 -3.41 19.80 15.85
CA LYS A 103 -3.96 18.70 16.66
C LYS A 103 -5.34 19.03 17.21
N GLN A 104 -5.49 20.19 17.83
CA GLN A 104 -6.76 20.66 18.37
C GLN A 104 -7.85 20.74 17.29
N ARG A 105 -7.50 21.22 16.10
CA ARG A 105 -8.45 21.42 15.01
C ARG A 105 -8.86 20.12 14.31
N LEU A 106 -7.97 19.14 14.28
CA LEU A 106 -8.26 17.81 13.75
C LEU A 106 -8.81 16.86 14.83
N GLU A 107 -9.06 17.36 16.04
CA GLU A 107 -9.58 16.61 17.18
C GLU A 107 -8.74 15.36 17.53
N PHE A 108 -7.44 15.39 17.24
CA PHE A 108 -6.53 14.35 17.71
C PHE A 108 -6.44 14.44 19.24
N LYS A 109 -7.01 13.45 19.93
CA LYS A 109 -6.90 13.26 21.39
C LYS A 109 -5.61 12.55 21.76
#